data_AF-A0A7D5SH80-F1
#
_entry.id   AF-A0A7D5SH80-F1
#
_cell.length_a   1.000
_cell.length_b   1.000
_cell.length_c   1.000
_cell.angle_alpha   90.00
_cell.angle_beta   90.00
_cell.angle_gamma   90.00
#
_symmetry.space_group_name_H-M   'P 1'
#
loop_
_entity.id
_entity.type
_entity.pdbx_description
1 polymer ?
#
loop_
_entity_poly.entity_id
_entity_poly.type
_entity_poly.pdbx_seq_one_letter_code
_entity_poly.pdbx_strand_id
1 'polypeptide(L)'
;MAKLDALFLHRVRRLVRKDGTVSYQAGHLEVPFELAGKNVRLLVDPHAETVVGVENDAGESIGQATPLDALANRDRRRHKPDPVVAVPVRSPNAGPNLVEQVHAQDYGGQED
;
A
#
# COMPACT_ATOMS: atom_id res chain seq x y z
N MET A 1 -17.61 -24.34 6.39
CA MET A 1 -16.47 -24.70 7.25
C MET A 1 -16.86 -24.45 8.70
N ALA A 2 -16.47 -25.34 9.61
CA ALA A 2 -17.00 -25.37 10.97
C ALA A 2 -16.43 -24.20 11.80
N LYS A 3 -17.29 -23.51 12.56
CA LYS A 3 -16.93 -22.37 13.42
C LYS A 3 -15.87 -22.70 14.49
N LEU A 4 -15.64 -23.99 14.73
CA LEU A 4 -14.67 -24.50 15.70
C LEU A 4 -13.23 -24.40 15.19
N ASP A 5 -12.98 -24.54 13.89
CA ASP A 5 -11.62 -24.55 13.34
C ASP A 5 -10.89 -23.23 13.63
N ALA A 6 -11.65 -22.12 13.67
CA ALA A 6 -11.14 -20.79 14.02
C ALA A 6 -10.57 -20.70 15.46
N LEU A 7 -11.01 -21.56 16.38
CA LEU A 7 -10.53 -21.57 17.77
C LEU A 7 -9.16 -22.22 17.91
N PHE A 8 -8.81 -23.12 16.98
CA PHE A 8 -7.57 -23.90 17.01
C PHE A 8 -6.46 -23.32 16.13
N LEU A 9 -6.70 -22.14 15.53
CA LEU A 9 -5.68 -21.44 14.77
C LEU A 9 -4.49 -21.09 15.66
N HIS A 10 -3.31 -21.49 15.21
CA HIS A 10 -2.07 -21.23 15.92
C HIS A 10 -1.63 -19.78 15.66
N ARG A 11 -1.35 -19.04 16.74
CA ARG A 11 -0.96 -17.63 16.69
C ARG A 11 0.54 -17.48 16.89
N VAL A 12 1.21 -16.92 15.90
CA VAL A 12 2.66 -16.72 15.94
C VAL A 12 3.02 -15.26 15.77
N ARG A 13 3.74 -14.69 16.74
CA ARG A 13 4.24 -13.31 16.64
C ARG A 13 5.43 -13.22 15.70
N ARG A 14 5.38 -12.28 14.76
CA ARG A 14 6.47 -11.99 13.81
C ARG A 14 6.58 -10.49 13.54
N LEU A 15 7.80 -10.06 13.22
CA LEU A 15 8.08 -8.70 12.78
C LEU A 15 7.89 -8.62 11.27
N VAL A 16 7.12 -7.64 10.80
CA VAL A 16 7.02 -7.32 9.37
C VAL A 16 8.27 -6.58 8.94
N ARG A 17 8.94 -7.08 7.91
CA ARG A 17 10.12 -6.45 7.31
C ARG A 17 9.74 -5.16 6.59
N LYS A 18 10.74 -4.32 6.28
CA LYS A 18 10.54 -3.03 5.60
C LYS A 18 9.94 -3.18 4.19
N ASP A 19 10.13 -4.35 3.57
CA ASP A 19 9.58 -4.71 2.27
C ASP A 19 8.11 -5.18 2.33
N GLY A 20 7.46 -5.15 3.50
CA GLY A 20 6.08 -5.62 3.67
C GLY A 20 5.97 -7.15 3.69
N THR A 21 7.06 -7.87 3.96
CA THR A 21 7.05 -9.33 4.05
C THR A 21 7.21 -9.85 5.48
N VAL A 22 6.67 -11.03 5.74
CA VAL A 22 6.84 -11.77 7.00
C VAL A 22 7.37 -13.17 6.71
N SER A 23 8.37 -13.61 7.49
CA SER A 23 8.91 -14.97 7.37
C SER A 23 8.15 -15.98 8.23
N TYR A 24 7.75 -17.09 7.61
CA TYR A 24 7.08 -18.21 8.28
C TYR A 24 7.38 -19.53 7.55
N GLN A 25 7.67 -20.61 8.29
CA GLN A 25 8.00 -21.95 7.76
C GLN A 25 8.85 -21.96 6.47
N ALA A 26 10.04 -21.35 6.55
CA ALA A 26 11.00 -21.21 5.44
C ALA A 26 10.52 -20.39 4.21
N GLY A 27 9.29 -19.88 4.22
CA GLY A 27 8.74 -18.99 3.20
C GLY A 27 8.63 -17.53 3.64
N HIS A 28 8.20 -16.70 2.70
CA HIS A 28 7.82 -15.31 2.91
C HIS A 28 6.36 -15.13 2.54
N LEU A 29 5.67 -14.29 3.32
CA LEU A 29 4.28 -13.93 3.10
C LEU A 29 4.22 -12.42 2.88
N GLU A 30 3.45 -11.99 1.89
CA GLU A 30 3.09 -10.59 1.68
C GLU A 30 2.00 -10.18 2.67
N VAL A 31 2.20 -9.02 3.28
CA VAL A 31 1.20 -8.37 4.14
C VAL A 31 1.05 -6.90 3.72
N PRO A 32 -0.06 -6.24 4.09
CA PRO A 32 -0.24 -4.82 3.82
C PRO A 32 0.97 -3.99 4.28
N PHE A 33 1.48 -3.11 3.41
CA PHE A 33 2.74 -2.39 3.64
C PHE A 33 2.64 -1.44 4.85
N GLU A 34 1.44 -1.04 5.25
CA GLU A 34 1.13 -0.21 6.41
C GLU A 34 1.53 -0.87 7.74
N LEU A 35 1.77 -2.19 7.69
CA LEU A 35 2.24 -3.01 8.80
C LEU A 35 3.76 -3.15 8.84
N ALA A 36 4.49 -2.64 7.85
CA ALA A 36 5.95 -2.70 7.80
C ALA A 36 6.59 -2.10 9.07
N GLY A 37 7.49 -2.86 9.71
CA GLY A 37 8.13 -2.48 10.97
C GLY A 37 7.30 -2.71 12.23
N LYS A 38 6.05 -3.20 12.12
CA LYS A 38 5.21 -3.55 13.27
C LYS A 38 5.29 -5.05 13.57
N ASN A 39 5.01 -5.41 14.82
CA ASN A 39 4.80 -6.80 15.20
C ASN A 39 3.35 -7.19 14.89
N VAL A 40 3.18 -8.33 14.25
CA VAL A 40 1.88 -8.89 13.90
C VAL A 40 1.77 -10.33 14.37
N ARG A 41 0.54 -10.83 14.50
CA ARG A 41 0.26 -12.24 14.79
C ARG A 41 -0.23 -12.92 13.52
N LEU A 42 0.52 -13.91 13.05
CA LEU A 42 0.08 -14.78 11.97
C LEU A 42 -0.87 -15.84 12.52
N LEU A 43 -2.00 -16.03 11.86
CA LEU A 43 -2.96 -17.09 12.13
C LEU A 43 -2.66 -18.23 11.18
N VAL A 44 -2.30 -19.36 11.76
CA VAL A 44 -1.90 -20.55 11.00
C VAL A 44 -2.91 -21.64 11.26
N ASP A 45 -3.41 -22.25 10.20
CA ASP A 45 -4.16 -23.49 10.29
C ASP A 45 -3.16 -24.64 10.51
N PRO A 46 -3.16 -25.31 11.68
CA PRO A 46 -2.25 -26.41 11.94
C PRO A 46 -2.53 -27.65 11.07
N HIS A 47 -3.74 -27.80 10.52
CA HIS A 47 -4.11 -28.94 9.69
C HIS A 47 -3.69 -28.77 8.24
N ALA A 48 -3.78 -27.54 7.71
CA ALA A 48 -3.37 -27.21 6.36
C ALA A 48 -1.92 -26.70 6.28
N GLU A 49 -1.26 -26.49 7.43
CA GLU A 49 0.04 -25.83 7.56
C GLU A 49 0.12 -24.50 6.80
N THR A 50 -1.02 -23.82 6.63
CA THR A 50 -1.15 -22.61 5.82
C THR A 50 -1.51 -21.41 6.69
N VAL A 51 -1.02 -20.23 6.30
CA VAL A 51 -1.39 -18.99 6.98
C VAL A 51 -2.74 -18.52 6.45
N VAL A 52 -3.68 -18.33 7.37
CA VAL A 52 -5.07 -17.92 7.10
C VAL A 52 -5.21 -16.40 7.13
N GLY A 53 -4.43 -15.70 7.94
CA GLY A 53 -4.50 -14.24 8.04
C GLY A 53 -3.58 -13.62 9.07
N VAL A 54 -3.73 -12.31 9.25
CA VAL A 54 -2.92 -11.47 10.15
C VAL A 54 -3.80 -10.75 11.17
N GLU A 55 -3.45 -10.86 12.45
CA GLU A 55 -4.03 -10.13 13.57
C GLU A 55 -3.06 -9.07 14.14
N ASN A 56 -3.61 -8.02 14.74
CA ASN A 56 -2.84 -7.09 15.59
C ASN A 56 -2.61 -7.69 16.99
N ASP A 57 -1.83 -6.98 17.80
CA ASP A 57 -1.62 -7.35 19.20
C ASP A 57 -2.92 -7.32 20.04
N ALA A 58 -3.95 -6.59 19.59
CA ALA A 58 -5.29 -6.55 20.19
C ALA A 58 -6.21 -7.72 19.76
N GLY A 59 -5.79 -8.56 18.80
CA GLY A 59 -6.57 -9.69 18.30
C GLY A 59 -7.58 -9.35 17.19
N GLU A 60 -7.50 -8.15 16.61
CA GLU A 60 -8.31 -7.77 15.44
C GLU A 60 -7.61 -8.20 14.16
N SER A 61 -8.38 -8.75 13.21
CA SER A 61 -7.87 -9.11 11.89
C SER A 61 -7.60 -7.86 11.06
N ILE A 62 -6.32 -7.63 10.72
CA ILE A 62 -5.89 -6.42 10.00
C ILE A 62 -5.72 -6.69 8.50
N GLY A 63 -5.50 -7.94 8.10
CA GLY A 63 -5.21 -8.25 6.71
C GLY A 63 -5.01 -9.71 6.39
N GLN A 64 -4.88 -9.96 5.08
CA GLN A 64 -4.52 -11.25 4.50
C GLN A 64 -3.00 -11.43 4.54
N ALA A 65 -2.54 -12.66 4.70
CA ALA A 65 -1.15 -13.05 4.50
C ALA A 65 -1.09 -13.99 3.29
N THR A 66 -0.60 -13.49 2.17
CA THR A 66 -0.52 -14.28 0.93
C THR A 66 0.91 -14.79 0.75
N PRO A 67 1.14 -16.06 0.39
CA PRO A 67 2.48 -16.54 0.06
C PRO A 67 3.14 -15.67 -1.01
N LEU A 68 4.37 -15.22 -0.75
CA LEU A 68 5.14 -14.42 -1.69
C LEU A 68 5.47 -15.28 -2.92
N ASP A 69 4.94 -14.89 -4.08
CA ASP A 69 5.28 -15.49 -5.36
C ASP A 69 6.28 -14.61 -6.10
N ALA A 70 7.58 -14.88 -5.91
CA ALA A 70 8.65 -14.13 -6.55
C ALA A 70 8.64 -14.26 -8.08
N LEU A 71 8.17 -15.39 -8.62
CA LEU A 71 8.15 -15.63 -10.07
C LEU A 71 7.01 -14.83 -10.72
N ALA A 72 5.81 -14.89 -10.15
CA ALA A 72 4.68 -14.10 -10.63
C ALA A 72 4.94 -12.59 -10.47
N ASN A 73 5.60 -12.19 -9.37
CA ASN A 73 5.92 -10.79 -9.12
C ASN A 73 6.96 -10.21 -10.08
N ARG A 74 7.93 -11.02 -10.53
CA ARG A 74 8.94 -10.58 -11.52
C ARG A 74 8.28 -10.12 -12.82
N ASP A 75 7.28 -10.87 -13.27
CA ASP A 75 6.63 -10.64 -14.57
C ASP A 75 5.38 -9.74 -14.42
N ARG A 76 5.09 -9.25 -13.21
CA ARG A 76 3.94 -8.38 -12.92
C ARG A 76 4.07 -7.05 -13.66
N ARG A 77 3.13 -6.77 -14.57
CA ARG A 77 3.02 -5.45 -15.18
C ARG A 77 2.68 -4.40 -14.13
N ARG A 78 3.52 -3.36 -14.05
CA ARG A 78 3.25 -2.18 -13.22
C ARG A 78 1.93 -1.55 -13.64
N HIS A 79 1.06 -1.27 -12.67
CA HIS A 79 -0.17 -0.52 -12.91
C HIS A 79 0.20 0.83 -13.56
N LYS A 80 -0.30 1.05 -14.78
CA LYS A 80 -0.26 2.37 -15.40
C LYS A 80 -1.57 3.06 -15.02
N PRO A 81 -1.53 4.30 -14.51
CA PRO A 81 -2.77 5.05 -14.35
C PRO A 81 -3.47 5.10 -15.71
N ASP A 82 -4.80 4.96 -15.68
CA ASP A 82 -5.58 5.09 -16.90
C ASP A 82 -5.26 6.44 -17.55
N PRO A 83 -5.11 6.49 -18.88
CA PRO A 83 -4.92 7.75 -19.57
C PRO A 83 -6.11 8.63 -19.23
N VAL A 84 -5.87 9.65 -18.41
CA VAL A 84 -6.85 10.68 -18.09
C VAL A 84 -7.27 11.24 -19.44
N VAL A 85 -8.56 11.09 -19.78
CA VAL A 85 -9.13 11.69 -20.98
C VAL A 85 -8.70 13.15 -20.95
N ALA A 86 -7.95 13.58 -21.96
CA ALA A 86 -7.48 14.94 -22.06
C ALA A 86 -8.72 15.85 -22.13
N VAL A 87 -9.16 16.34 -20.98
CA VAL A 87 -9.99 17.53 -20.93
C VAL A 87 -9.21 18.60 -21.69
N PRO A 88 -9.82 19.30 -22.66
CA PRO A 88 -9.15 20.36 -23.38
C PRO A 88 -8.76 21.43 -22.36
N VAL A 89 -7.53 21.36 -21.88
CA VAL A 89 -6.91 22.43 -21.12
C VAL A 89 -6.84 23.58 -22.10
N ARG A 90 -7.60 24.64 -21.83
CA ARG A 90 -7.43 25.92 -22.53
C ARG A 90 -5.94 26.22 -22.55
N SER A 91 -5.37 26.40 -23.73
CA SER A 91 -3.93 26.62 -23.90
C SER A 91 -3.43 27.65 -22.88
N PRO A 92 -2.35 27.37 -22.13
CA PRO A 92 -1.85 28.26 -21.07
C PRO A 92 -1.36 29.63 -21.58
N ASN A 93 -1.37 29.85 -22.90
CA ASN A 93 -1.11 31.16 -23.51
C ASN A 93 -2.31 32.11 -23.54
N ALA A 94 -3.44 31.75 -22.90
CA ALA A 94 -4.64 32.58 -22.85
C ALA A 94 -4.71 33.40 -21.55
N GLY A 95 -3.71 34.26 -21.32
CA GLY A 95 -3.74 35.29 -20.28
C GLY A 95 -2.48 35.33 -19.41
N PRO A 96 -2.17 36.51 -18.83
CA PRO A 96 -0.99 36.67 -17.98
C PRO A 96 -1.07 35.74 -16.77
N ASN A 97 0.03 35.07 -16.46
CA ASN A 97 0.13 34.17 -15.32
C ASN A 97 0.04 34.98 -14.00
N LEU A 98 -0.35 34.33 -12.91
CA LEU A 98 -0.52 34.96 -11.59
C LEU A 98 0.74 35.72 -11.14
N VAL A 99 1.91 35.23 -11.50
CA VAL A 99 3.21 35.87 -11.22
C VAL A 99 3.36 37.20 -11.99
N GLU A 100 2.92 37.23 -13.25
CA GLU A 100 2.97 38.43 -14.09
C GLU A 100 1.95 39.48 -13.62
N GLN A 101 0.80 39.04 -13.12
CA GLN A 101 -0.21 39.94 -12.53
C GLN A 101 0.27 40.60 -11.24
N VAL A 102 1.02 39.88 -10.39
CA VAL A 102 1.60 40.45 -9.16
C VAL A 102 2.73 41.43 -9.50
N HIS A 103 3.61 41.07 -10.43
CA HIS A 103 4.69 41.96 -10.87
C HIS A 103 4.15 43.29 -11.45
N ALA A 104 3.06 43.26 -12.22
CA ALA A 104 2.43 44.47 -12.73
C ALA A 104 1.80 45.35 -11.63
N GLN A 105 1.32 44.74 -10.53
CA GLN A 105 0.76 45.48 -9.38
C GLN A 105 1.84 46.19 -8.58
N ASP A 106 3.00 45.56 -8.40
CA ASP A 106 4.09 46.12 -7.59
C ASP A 106 4.95 47.14 -8.36
N TYR A 107 5.07 47.01 -9.68
CA TYR A 107 5.95 47.85 -10.52
C TYR A 107 5.22 48.75 -11.53
N GLY A 108 3.90 48.65 -11.68
CA GLY A 108 3.10 49.43 -12.65
C GLY A 108 2.88 50.90 -12.31
N GLY A 109 3.56 51.43 -11.29
CA GLY A 109 3.41 52.80 -10.78
C GLY A 109 4.69 53.64 -10.79
N GLN A 110 5.68 53.31 -11.61
CA GLN A 110 6.86 54.16 -11.84
C GLN A 110 6.98 54.54 -13.32
N GLU A 111 6.10 55.42 -13.77
CA GLU A 111 6.42 56.38 -14.83
C GLU A 111 6.02 57.77 -14.32
N ASP A 112 6.98 58.69 -14.42
CA ASP A 112 7.11 60.09 -13.93
C ASP A 112 7.50 60.36 -12.47
#